data_AF-A0A8S1C6I9-F1
#
_entry.id   AF-A0A8S1C6I9-F1
#
_cell.length_a   1.000
_cell.length_b   1.000
_cell.length_c   1.000
_cell.angle_alpha   90.00
_cell.angle_beta   90.00
_cell.angle_gamma   90.00
#
_symmetry.space_group_name_H-M   'P 1'
#
loop_
_entity.id
_entity.type
_entity.pdbx_description
1 polymer ?
#
loop_
_entity_poly.entity_id
_entity_poly.type
_entity_poly.pdbx_seq_one_letter_code
_entity_poly.pdbx_strand_id
1 'polypeptide(L)'
;MEAEELINGTLLTTDGEQYPKGTFWRGEEGSWWVCPCLLHPCIRVCDQAFASEIIQVFLEDVPAPVPWKEIYANKSAHRGRFKYVHEATCKDIAYFLDKGTFKILDNGELELEGEEQNFDAEHYCVHHVGENAAHVVHCIDLPDEYHPPLKFSLYPPFFILSSIFLILTILALVLTPEIKSFHTKCVVCHSACLAVAFIALTVNFEIEHGELCFTIGFTALYSFHASVFWLNSLCIDIFLTFKGF
;
A
#
# COMPACT_ATOMS: atom_id res chain seq x y z
N MET A 1 13.45 18.78 -24.90
CA MET A 1 14.68 18.28 -25.56
C MET A 1 14.87 19.03 -26.87
N GLU A 2 16.09 19.49 -27.17
CA GLU A 2 16.41 20.09 -28.47
C GLU A 2 16.66 18.97 -29.50
N ALA A 3 15.90 19.00 -30.59
CA ALA A 3 15.94 17.99 -31.64
C ALA A 3 15.47 18.60 -32.97
N GLU A 4 15.99 18.09 -34.08
CA GLU A 4 15.69 18.54 -35.43
C GLU A 4 14.98 17.43 -36.21
N GLU A 5 13.87 17.76 -36.87
CA GLU A 5 13.17 16.82 -37.74
C GLU A 5 13.87 16.78 -39.11
N LEU A 6 14.35 15.61 -39.50
CA LEU A 6 15.02 15.38 -40.77
C LEU A 6 14.00 15.30 -41.92
N ILE A 7 14.47 15.46 -43.18
CA ILE A 7 13.63 15.47 -44.39
C ILE A 7 12.90 14.13 -44.62
N ASN A 8 13.49 13.02 -44.16
CA ASN A 8 12.85 11.69 -44.15
C ASN A 8 11.73 11.58 -43.08
N GLY A 9 11.58 12.60 -42.25
CA GLY A 9 10.63 12.74 -41.15
C GLY A 9 10.95 11.93 -39.90
N THR A 10 12.21 11.56 -39.70
CA THR A 10 12.71 11.07 -38.40
C THR A 10 13.19 12.25 -37.55
N LEU A 11 13.03 12.17 -36.24
CA LEU A 11 13.57 13.17 -35.33
C LEU A 11 15.01 12.80 -34.94
N LEU A 12 15.95 13.72 -35.16
CA LEU A 12 17.34 13.58 -34.72
C LEU A 12 17.54 14.40 -33.44
N THR A 13 17.87 13.73 -32.34
CA THR A 13 18.22 14.40 -31.09
C THR A 13 19.65 14.95 -31.16
N THR A 14 19.93 15.95 -30.33
CA THR A 14 21.28 16.52 -30.15
C THR A 14 22.32 15.48 -29.72
N ASP A 15 21.88 14.39 -29.09
CA ASP A 15 22.72 13.24 -28.72
C ASP A 15 23.04 12.30 -29.90
N GLY A 16 22.53 12.61 -31.10
CA GLY A 16 22.75 11.83 -32.32
C GLY A 16 21.81 10.63 -32.49
N GLU A 17 20.74 10.52 -31.69
CA GLU A 17 19.78 9.43 -31.77
C GLU A 17 18.64 9.76 -32.75
N GLN A 18 18.20 8.75 -33.49
CA GLN A 18 17.15 8.90 -34.48
C GLN A 18 15.87 8.19 -34.03
N TYR A 19 14.79 8.95 -33.95
CA TYR A 19 13.46 8.49 -33.57
C TYR A 19 12.56 8.44 -34.81
N PRO A 20 12.03 7.25 -35.18
CA PRO A 20 11.13 7.12 -36.31
C PRO A 20 9.77 7.76 -36.03
N LYS A 21 9.01 8.04 -37.09
CA LYS A 21 7.64 8.58 -36.97
C LYS A 21 6.79 7.71 -36.05
N GLY A 22 5.99 8.36 -35.20
CA GLY A 22 5.14 7.69 -34.22
C GLY A 22 5.80 7.42 -32.87
N THR A 23 7.11 7.69 -32.72
CA THR A 23 7.83 7.57 -31.44
C THR A 23 8.15 8.92 -30.79
N PHE A 24 7.69 10.02 -31.38
CA PHE A 24 7.89 11.37 -30.88
C PHE A 24 6.70 12.26 -31.20
N TRP A 25 6.49 13.30 -30.38
CA TRP A 25 5.47 14.32 -30.59
C TRP A 25 5.97 15.68 -30.09
N ARG A 26 5.30 16.73 -30.54
CA ARG A 26 5.60 18.10 -30.11
C ARG A 26 4.60 18.52 -29.04
N GLY A 27 5.09 18.91 -27.88
CA GLY A 27 4.28 19.45 -26.79
C GLY A 27 3.79 20.88 -27.08
N GLU A 28 2.85 21.35 -26.27
CA GLU A 28 2.21 22.66 -26.44
C GLU A 28 3.20 23.84 -26.32
N GLU A 29 4.26 23.69 -25.53
CA GLU A 29 5.33 24.68 -25.36
C GLU A 29 6.38 24.64 -26.50
N GLY A 30 6.17 23.82 -27.53
CA GLY A 30 7.07 23.67 -28.66
C GLY A 30 8.23 22.70 -28.44
N SER A 31 8.36 22.14 -27.23
CA SER A 31 9.34 21.11 -26.84
C SER A 31 9.02 19.75 -27.48
N TRP A 32 10.06 19.03 -27.92
CA TRP A 32 9.93 17.65 -28.40
C TRP A 32 9.91 16.65 -27.23
N TRP A 33 8.97 15.72 -27.33
CA TRP A 33 8.82 14.55 -26.47
C TRP A 33 9.06 13.29 -27.29
N VAL A 34 9.69 12.30 -26.68
CA VAL A 34 10.08 11.03 -27.32
C VAL A 34 9.71 9.85 -26.43
N CYS A 35 9.45 8.69 -27.03
CA CYS A 35 9.27 7.41 -26.35
C CYS A 35 10.56 6.57 -26.48
N PRO A 36 11.56 6.77 -25.60
CA PRO A 36 12.82 6.02 -25.67
C PRO A 36 12.64 4.51 -25.49
N CYS A 37 11.62 4.11 -24.74
CA CYS A 37 11.37 2.72 -24.34
C CYS A 37 10.88 1.82 -25.50
N LEU A 38 10.44 2.42 -26.61
CA LEU A 38 10.07 1.66 -27.81
C LEU A 38 11.30 1.20 -28.62
N LEU A 39 12.46 1.82 -28.41
CA LEU A 39 13.69 1.57 -29.16
C LEU A 39 14.81 0.99 -28.29
N HIS A 40 14.79 1.30 -27.00
CA HIS A 40 15.83 0.93 -26.05
C HIS A 40 15.19 0.39 -24.77
N PRO A 41 15.85 -0.54 -24.06
CA PRO A 41 15.38 -0.97 -22.76
C PRO A 41 15.39 0.22 -21.80
N CYS A 42 14.31 0.38 -21.04
CA CYS A 42 14.11 1.52 -20.16
C CYS A 42 14.14 1.13 -18.70
N ILE A 43 14.48 2.12 -17.87
CA ILE A 43 14.32 2.06 -16.42
C ILE A 43 13.62 3.34 -16.00
N ARG A 44 12.54 3.20 -15.24
CA ARG A 44 11.84 4.34 -14.67
C ARG A 44 12.50 4.75 -13.36
N VAL A 45 12.72 6.06 -13.20
CA VAL A 45 13.24 6.66 -11.97
C VAL A 45 12.05 7.28 -11.23
N CYS A 46 11.88 6.88 -9.97
CA CYS A 46 10.77 7.38 -9.16
C CYS A 46 10.87 8.91 -9.01
N ASP A 47 9.72 9.59 -9.03
CA ASP A 47 9.65 10.99 -8.63
C ASP A 47 10.15 11.18 -7.18
N GLN A 48 10.84 12.28 -6.93
CA GLN A 48 11.46 12.54 -5.62
C GLN A 48 10.44 12.82 -4.53
N ALA A 49 9.39 13.59 -4.84
CA ALA A 49 8.34 13.89 -3.87
C ALA A 49 7.55 12.62 -3.55
N PHE A 50 7.18 11.86 -4.57
CA PHE A 50 6.52 10.57 -4.44
C PHE A 50 7.30 9.58 -3.58
N ALA A 51 8.59 9.40 -3.85
CA ALA A 51 9.43 8.50 -3.05
C ALA A 51 9.54 8.97 -1.59
N SER A 52 9.62 10.28 -1.35
CA SER A 52 9.69 10.83 0.01
C SER A 52 8.41 10.61 0.81
N GLU A 53 7.24 10.68 0.15
CA GLU A 53 5.94 10.44 0.75
C GLU A 53 5.78 8.98 1.16
N ILE A 54 6.12 8.04 0.27
CA ILE A 54 6.10 6.60 0.59
C ILE A 54 7.04 6.29 1.76
N ILE A 55 8.26 6.82 1.77
CA ILE A 55 9.20 6.60 2.89
C ILE A 55 8.64 7.10 4.22
N GLN A 56 7.90 8.22 4.23
CA GLN A 56 7.27 8.76 5.44
C GLN A 56 6.09 7.90 5.92
N VAL A 57 5.37 7.25 5.02
CA VAL A 57 4.25 6.36 5.38
C VAL A 57 4.78 5.02 5.92
N PHE A 58 5.86 4.49 5.33
CA PHE A 58 6.40 3.17 5.66
C PHE A 58 7.64 3.20 6.56
N LEU A 59 7.82 4.22 7.42
CA LEU A 59 9.06 4.48 8.17
C LEU A 59 9.70 3.25 8.88
N GLU A 60 8.93 2.23 9.26
CA GLU A 60 9.44 0.99 9.89
C GLU A 60 9.68 -0.17 8.90
N ASP A 61 9.10 -0.14 7.70
CA ASP A 61 9.14 -1.23 6.70
C ASP A 61 10.01 -0.91 5.46
N VAL A 62 10.68 0.25 5.41
CA VAL A 62 11.60 0.55 4.30
C VAL A 62 12.85 -0.33 4.42
N PRO A 63 13.11 -1.24 3.47
CA PRO A 63 14.29 -2.10 3.51
C PRO A 63 15.55 -1.27 3.32
N ALA A 64 16.69 -1.78 3.80
CA ALA A 64 17.97 -1.09 3.59
C ALA A 64 18.24 -0.89 2.08
N PRO A 65 18.71 0.29 1.64
CA PRO A 65 18.94 0.55 0.23
C PRO A 65 20.00 -0.40 -0.33
N VAL A 66 19.75 -0.90 -1.53
CA VAL A 66 20.61 -1.88 -2.19
C VAL A 66 21.67 -1.14 -2.99
N PRO A 67 22.93 -1.62 -3.04
CA PRO A 67 23.91 -1.04 -3.97
C PRO A 67 23.35 -1.05 -5.39
N TRP A 68 23.31 0.09 -6.08
CA TRP A 68 22.59 0.20 -7.36
C TRP A 68 23.13 -0.75 -8.44
N LYS A 69 24.38 -1.21 -8.33
CA LYS A 69 24.96 -2.20 -9.25
C LYS A 69 24.41 -3.61 -9.04
N GLU A 70 23.88 -3.89 -7.86
CA GLU A 70 23.36 -5.20 -7.48
C GLU A 70 21.89 -5.41 -7.85
N ILE A 71 21.17 -4.34 -8.23
CA ILE A 71 19.77 -4.44 -8.67
C ILE A 71 19.62 -5.10 -10.04
N TYR A 72 20.70 -5.12 -10.85
CA TYR A 72 20.71 -5.69 -12.19
C TYR A 72 21.15 -7.15 -12.18
N ALA A 73 20.48 -7.98 -12.98
CA ALA A 73 20.89 -9.37 -13.23
C ALA A 73 22.33 -9.42 -13.80
N ASN A 74 22.65 -8.50 -14.71
CA ASN A 74 24.00 -8.30 -15.23
C ASN A 74 24.65 -7.06 -14.61
N LYS A 75 25.54 -7.27 -13.63
CA LYS A 75 26.26 -6.19 -12.92
C LYS A 75 27.12 -5.32 -13.85
N SER A 76 27.42 -5.81 -15.05
CA SER A 76 28.24 -5.12 -16.06
C SER A 76 27.41 -4.16 -16.94
N ALA A 77 26.08 -4.26 -16.92
CA ALA A 77 25.17 -3.64 -17.91
C ALA A 77 24.82 -2.16 -17.65
N HIS A 78 25.62 -1.43 -16.87
CA HIS A 78 25.19 -0.17 -16.25
C HIS A 78 25.36 1.11 -17.08
N ARG A 79 26.21 1.12 -18.11
CA ARG A 79 26.52 2.37 -18.86
C ARG A 79 26.00 2.31 -20.28
N GLY A 80 25.08 3.22 -20.60
CA GLY A 80 24.59 3.46 -21.96
C GLY A 80 23.66 2.38 -22.52
N ARG A 81 23.33 1.35 -21.73
CA ARG A 81 22.42 0.28 -22.15
C ARG A 81 20.96 0.64 -21.96
N PHE A 82 20.63 1.25 -20.82
CA PHE A 82 19.28 1.63 -20.46
C PHE A 82 19.04 3.12 -20.66
N LYS A 83 17.83 3.46 -21.11
CA LYS A 83 17.32 4.84 -21.08
C LYS A 83 16.56 5.06 -19.79
N TYR A 84 16.85 6.16 -19.11
CA TYR A 84 16.18 6.51 -17.86
C TYR A 84 15.02 7.43 -18.15
N VAL A 85 13.83 7.05 -17.69
CA VAL A 85 12.63 7.88 -17.76
C VAL A 85 12.35 8.39 -16.36
N HIS A 86 12.44 9.70 -16.18
CA HIS A 86 12.23 10.35 -14.88
C HIS A 86 10.75 10.62 -14.61
N GLU A 87 10.45 11.04 -13.37
CA GLU A 87 9.11 11.44 -12.93
C GLU A 87 8.08 10.31 -12.97
N ALA A 88 8.53 9.08 -12.68
CA ALA A 88 7.61 7.96 -12.54
C ALA A 88 6.90 7.98 -11.19
N THR A 89 5.58 7.90 -11.22
CA THR A 89 4.71 7.70 -10.06
C THR A 89 3.93 6.41 -10.23
N CYS A 90 3.71 5.67 -9.14
CA CYS A 90 2.76 4.56 -9.16
C CYS A 90 1.34 5.12 -9.03
N LYS A 91 0.39 4.52 -9.74
CA LYS A 91 -1.00 4.98 -9.75
C LYS A 91 -1.76 4.59 -8.49
N ASP A 92 -1.61 3.34 -8.05
CA ASP A 92 -2.41 2.77 -6.95
C ASP A 92 -1.55 2.35 -5.75
N ILE A 93 -0.92 1.18 -5.81
CA ILE A 93 -0.16 0.62 -4.68
C ILE A 93 1.33 0.60 -5.02
N ALA A 94 2.15 1.03 -4.06
CA ALA A 94 3.60 1.01 -4.16
C ALA A 94 4.22 0.38 -2.92
N TYR A 95 5.18 -0.51 -3.10
CA TYR A 95 5.95 -1.07 -1.99
C TYR A 95 7.41 -1.28 -2.38
N PHE A 96 8.29 -1.17 -1.39
CA PHE A 96 9.72 -1.38 -1.56
C PHE A 96 10.04 -2.87 -1.65
N LEU A 97 10.96 -3.21 -2.55
CA LEU A 97 11.46 -4.57 -2.70
C LEU A 97 12.70 -4.81 -1.84
N ASP A 98 12.70 -5.94 -1.15
CA ASP A 98 13.82 -6.40 -0.34
C ASP A 98 15.02 -6.83 -1.19
N LYS A 99 16.22 -6.73 -0.59
CA LYS A 99 17.43 -7.23 -1.25
C LYS A 99 17.32 -8.74 -1.50
N GLY A 100 17.47 -9.14 -2.76
CA GLY A 100 17.56 -10.53 -3.17
C GLY A 100 16.26 -11.12 -3.71
N THR A 101 15.12 -10.46 -3.48
CA THR A 101 13.81 -10.90 -3.97
C THR A 101 13.54 -10.47 -5.42
N PHE A 102 14.44 -9.69 -6.03
CA PHE A 102 14.22 -9.13 -7.35
C PHE A 102 15.52 -8.96 -8.14
N LYS A 103 15.40 -8.90 -9.46
CA LYS A 103 16.46 -8.52 -10.40
C LYS A 103 15.89 -7.79 -11.61
N ILE A 104 16.54 -6.72 -12.04
CA ILE A 104 16.23 -6.06 -13.31
C ILE A 104 17.03 -6.76 -14.43
N LEU A 105 16.32 -7.26 -15.42
CA LEU A 105 16.86 -7.99 -16.55
C LEU A 105 17.47 -7.03 -17.61
N ASP A 106 18.21 -7.62 -18.54
CA ASP A 106 18.91 -6.89 -19.61
C ASP A 106 17.97 -6.19 -20.61
N ASN A 107 16.69 -6.58 -20.64
CA ASN A 107 15.62 -5.97 -21.44
C ASN A 107 14.88 -4.85 -20.68
N GLY A 108 15.19 -4.61 -19.41
CA GLY A 108 14.52 -3.60 -18.58
C GLY A 108 13.31 -4.13 -17.82
N GLU A 109 12.96 -5.41 -17.96
CA GLU A 109 11.92 -6.04 -17.16
C GLU A 109 12.42 -6.36 -15.75
N LEU A 110 11.49 -6.38 -14.79
CA LEU A 110 11.71 -6.77 -13.41
C LEU A 110 11.31 -8.24 -13.22
N GLU A 111 12.28 -9.06 -12.83
CA GLU A 111 12.08 -10.43 -12.38
C GLU A 111 11.93 -10.43 -10.86
N LEU A 112 10.86 -11.04 -10.35
CA LEU A 112 10.63 -11.24 -8.92
C LEU A 112 10.79 -12.72 -8.56
N GLU A 113 11.42 -12.98 -7.41
CA GLU A 113 11.59 -14.34 -6.91
C GLU A 113 10.23 -14.93 -6.51
N GLY A 114 9.83 -16.00 -7.18
CA GLY A 114 8.58 -16.71 -6.91
C GLY A 114 7.42 -16.38 -7.87
N GLU A 115 7.58 -15.36 -8.72
CA GLU A 115 6.64 -15.07 -9.81
C GLU A 115 7.07 -15.75 -11.11
N GLU A 116 6.11 -16.26 -11.89
CA GLU A 116 6.38 -16.87 -13.20
C GLU A 116 6.51 -15.83 -14.32
N GLN A 117 5.98 -14.62 -14.11
CA GLN A 117 5.94 -13.55 -15.09
C GLN A 117 6.87 -12.42 -14.69
N ASN A 118 7.54 -11.84 -15.69
CA ASN A 118 8.32 -10.62 -15.53
C ASN A 118 7.43 -9.40 -15.72
N PHE A 119 7.79 -8.32 -15.05
CA PHE A 119 7.06 -7.07 -15.09
C PHE A 119 7.78 -6.04 -15.97
N ASP A 120 7.05 -5.36 -16.84
CA ASP A 120 7.63 -4.31 -17.69
C ASP A 120 8.01 -3.07 -16.86
N ALA A 121 8.80 -2.17 -17.46
CA ALA A 121 9.27 -0.93 -16.85
C ALA A 121 8.16 -0.01 -16.34
N GLU A 122 6.90 -0.21 -16.75
CA GLU A 122 5.75 0.54 -16.24
C GLU A 122 5.36 0.15 -14.80
N HIS A 123 5.64 -1.08 -14.38
CA HIS A 123 5.19 -1.64 -13.11
C HIS A 123 6.23 -1.47 -11.99
N TYR A 124 7.31 -0.72 -12.22
CA TYR A 124 8.28 -0.45 -11.17
C TYR A 124 8.98 0.89 -11.39
N CYS A 125 9.57 1.43 -10.35
CA CYS A 125 10.48 2.55 -10.45
C CYS A 125 11.68 2.39 -9.51
N VAL A 126 12.78 3.05 -9.85
CA VAL A 126 14.02 3.02 -9.07
C VAL A 126 14.22 4.39 -8.41
N HIS A 127 14.33 4.40 -7.09
CA HIS A 127 14.64 5.59 -6.31
C HIS A 127 16.11 5.57 -5.88
N HIS A 128 16.93 6.46 -6.42
CA HIS A 128 18.34 6.55 -6.08
C HIS A 128 18.55 7.22 -4.72
N VAL A 129 19.32 6.56 -3.84
CA VAL A 129 19.69 7.07 -2.52
C VAL A 129 21.19 7.34 -2.50
N GLY A 130 21.56 8.62 -2.58
CA GLY A 130 22.94 9.04 -2.74
C GLY A 130 23.54 8.57 -4.07
N GLU A 131 24.86 8.34 -4.09
CA GLU A 131 25.57 7.99 -5.33
C GLU A 131 25.63 6.49 -5.63
N ASN A 132 25.53 5.65 -4.59
CA ASN A 132 25.89 4.24 -4.68
C ASN A 132 24.76 3.27 -4.29
N ALA A 133 23.61 3.76 -3.87
CA ALA A 133 22.50 2.93 -3.45
C ALA A 133 21.17 3.33 -4.11
N ALA A 134 20.22 2.40 -4.12
CA ALA A 134 18.90 2.61 -4.66
C ALA A 134 17.88 1.72 -3.94
N HIS A 135 16.64 2.20 -3.88
CA HIS A 135 15.47 1.37 -3.63
C HIS A 135 14.78 1.07 -4.95
N VAL A 136 14.22 -0.14 -5.05
CA VAL A 136 13.32 -0.49 -6.15
C VAL A 136 11.93 -0.59 -5.57
N VAL A 137 10.99 0.10 -6.22
CA VAL A 137 9.58 0.17 -5.84
C VAL A 137 8.80 -0.58 -6.91
N HIS A 138 8.02 -1.57 -6.49
CA HIS A 138 7.05 -2.25 -7.37
C HIS A 138 5.73 -1.48 -7.30
N CYS A 139 5.24 -1.05 -8.46
CA CYS A 139 3.92 -0.47 -8.66
C CYS A 139 2.91 -1.57 -9.03
N ILE A 140 1.86 -1.74 -8.22
CA ILE A 140 0.71 -2.56 -8.59
C ILE A 140 -0.39 -1.62 -9.04
N ASP A 141 -0.77 -1.74 -10.31
CA ASP A 141 -1.96 -1.09 -10.84
C ASP A 141 -3.18 -1.92 -10.47
N LEU A 142 -4.11 -1.29 -9.75
CA LEU A 142 -5.41 -1.87 -9.50
C LEU A 142 -6.26 -1.65 -10.77
N PRO A 143 -7.05 -2.65 -11.20
CA PRO A 143 -7.97 -2.44 -12.31
C PRO A 143 -8.89 -1.26 -12.00
N ASP A 144 -9.17 -0.41 -12.99
CA ASP A 144 -10.01 0.80 -12.84
C ASP A 144 -11.42 0.51 -12.25
N GLU A 145 -11.84 -0.76 -12.32
CA GLU A 145 -13.04 -1.29 -11.68
C GLU A 145 -12.68 -2.26 -10.54
N TYR A 146 -11.83 -1.81 -9.61
CA TYR A 146 -11.55 -2.54 -8.38
C TYR A 146 -12.79 -2.50 -7.49
N HIS A 147 -13.69 -3.47 -7.69
CA HIS A 147 -14.68 -3.79 -6.67
C HIS A 147 -13.91 -4.40 -5.51
N PRO A 148 -13.77 -3.71 -4.36
CA PRO A 148 -13.16 -4.33 -3.21
C PRO A 148 -13.93 -5.64 -2.95
N PRO A 149 -13.23 -6.74 -2.56
CA PRO A 149 -13.86 -8.04 -2.44
C PRO A 149 -15.17 -7.88 -1.68
N LEU A 150 -16.26 -8.49 -2.14
CA LEU A 150 -17.64 -8.27 -1.65
C LEU A 150 -17.74 -8.22 -0.11
N LYS A 151 -16.84 -8.96 0.57
CA LYS A 151 -16.60 -8.92 2.02
C LYS A 151 -16.30 -7.51 2.58
N PHE A 152 -15.40 -6.74 1.98
CA PHE A 152 -15.01 -5.38 2.41
C PHE A 152 -16.17 -4.39 2.31
N SER A 153 -17.04 -4.52 1.31
CA SER A 153 -18.26 -3.71 1.22
C SER A 153 -19.33 -4.11 2.25
N LEU A 154 -19.35 -5.40 2.64
CA LEU A 154 -20.32 -5.92 3.60
C LEU A 154 -19.94 -5.69 5.06
N TYR A 155 -18.66 -5.65 5.42
CA TYR A 155 -18.26 -5.54 6.83
C TYR A 155 -18.75 -4.27 7.56
N PRO A 156 -18.60 -3.05 7.00
CA PRO A 156 -19.05 -1.83 7.67
C PRO A 156 -20.53 -1.83 8.09
N PRO A 157 -21.51 -2.19 7.22
CA PRO A 157 -22.91 -2.24 7.65
C PRO A 157 -23.17 -3.30 8.73
N PHE A 158 -22.46 -4.44 8.72
CA PHE A 158 -22.58 -5.44 9.79
C PHE A 158 -22.03 -4.93 11.13
N PHE A 159 -20.92 -4.18 11.13
CA PHE A 159 -20.37 -3.57 12.35
C PHE A 159 -21.28 -2.49 12.92
N ILE A 160 -21.87 -1.64 12.07
CA ILE A 160 -22.86 -0.63 12.50
C ILE A 160 -24.07 -1.31 13.12
N LEU A 161 -24.65 -2.30 12.43
CA LEU A 161 -25.81 -3.03 12.91
C LEU A 161 -25.53 -3.72 14.25
N SER A 162 -24.37 -4.37 14.37
CA SER A 162 -23.94 -5.02 15.62
C SER A 162 -23.76 -4.01 16.75
N SER A 163 -23.18 -2.84 16.46
CA SER A 163 -22.98 -1.77 17.45
C SER A 163 -24.31 -1.26 18.00
N ILE A 164 -25.33 -1.07 17.15
CA ILE A 164 -26.67 -0.67 17.57
C ILE A 164 -27.28 -1.70 18.53
N PHE A 165 -27.23 -2.99 18.18
CA PHE A 165 -27.76 -4.05 19.04
C PHE A 165 -27.02 -4.15 20.39
N LEU A 166 -25.70 -3.97 20.40
CA LEU A 166 -24.90 -3.94 21.63
C LEU A 166 -25.29 -2.77 22.53
N ILE A 167 -25.46 -1.57 21.96
CA ILE A 167 -25.90 -0.37 22.71
C ILE A 167 -27.30 -0.60 23.30
N LEU A 168 -28.23 -1.15 22.51
CA LEU A 168 -29.58 -1.49 23.01
C LEU A 168 -29.53 -2.49 24.16
N THR A 169 -28.64 -3.49 24.07
CA THR A 169 -28.44 -4.48 25.14
C THR A 169 -27.90 -3.82 26.40
N ILE A 170 -26.89 -2.94 26.28
CA ILE A 170 -26.35 -2.17 27.41
C ILE A 170 -27.46 -1.34 28.07
N LEU A 171 -28.26 -0.62 27.27
CA LEU A 171 -29.36 0.20 27.79
C LEU A 171 -30.39 -0.66 28.53
N ALA A 172 -30.81 -1.79 27.94
CA ALA A 172 -31.76 -2.69 28.59
C ALA A 172 -31.22 -3.24 29.94
N LEU A 173 -29.95 -3.63 29.99
CA LEU A 173 -29.30 -4.16 31.19
C LEU A 173 -29.10 -3.09 32.28
N VAL A 174 -28.80 -1.84 31.91
CA VAL A 174 -28.61 -0.74 32.87
C VAL A 174 -29.94 -0.21 33.40
N LEU A 175 -30.96 -0.13 32.54
CA LEU A 175 -32.28 0.38 32.90
C LEU A 175 -33.10 -0.62 33.72
N THR A 176 -32.83 -1.92 33.59
CA THR A 176 -33.51 -2.96 34.39
C THR A 176 -32.88 -3.02 35.78
N PRO A 177 -33.50 -2.41 36.82
CA PRO A 177 -32.87 -2.27 38.13
C PRO A 177 -32.88 -3.57 38.94
N GLU A 178 -33.72 -4.54 38.53
CA GLU A 178 -33.98 -5.78 39.26
C GLU A 178 -32.83 -6.80 39.17
N ILE A 179 -31.93 -6.67 38.18
CA ILE A 179 -30.87 -7.66 37.88
C ILE A 179 -29.45 -7.12 38.10
N LYS A 180 -29.24 -6.21 39.07
CA LYS A 180 -27.90 -5.63 39.36
C LYS A 180 -26.97 -6.58 40.11
N SER A 181 -26.57 -7.68 39.46
CA SER A 181 -25.57 -8.62 39.96
C SER A 181 -24.17 -8.30 39.39
N PHE A 182 -23.14 -8.97 39.94
CA PHE A 182 -21.78 -8.92 39.38
C PHE A 182 -21.76 -9.43 37.93
N HIS A 183 -22.55 -10.46 37.64
CA HIS A 183 -22.80 -10.99 36.29
C HIS A 183 -23.21 -9.89 35.32
N THR A 184 -24.27 -9.14 35.62
CA THR A 184 -24.80 -8.08 34.73
C THR A 184 -23.77 -6.98 34.46
N LYS A 185 -22.93 -6.64 35.45
CA LYS A 185 -21.84 -5.67 35.27
C LYS A 185 -20.80 -6.16 34.27
N CYS A 186 -20.40 -7.43 34.37
CA CYS A 186 -19.42 -8.00 33.44
C CYS A 186 -19.98 -8.11 32.02
N VAL A 187 -21.28 -8.40 31.85
CA VAL A 187 -21.95 -8.38 30.53
C VAL A 187 -21.94 -6.96 29.95
N VAL A 188 -22.29 -5.96 30.74
CA VAL A 188 -22.26 -4.55 30.29
C VAL A 188 -20.85 -4.14 29.86
N CYS A 189 -19.81 -4.46 30.64
CA CYS A 189 -18.43 -4.15 30.29
C CYS A 189 -17.97 -4.88 29.02
N HIS A 190 -18.28 -6.17 28.89
CA HIS A 190 -18.01 -6.94 27.68
C HIS A 190 -18.66 -6.30 26.44
N SER A 191 -19.96 -6.03 26.50
CA SER A 191 -20.72 -5.42 25.40
C SER A 191 -20.23 -4.01 25.07
N ALA A 192 -19.82 -3.21 26.08
CA ALA A 192 -19.30 -1.87 25.87
C ALA A 192 -17.94 -1.89 25.15
N CYS A 193 -17.01 -2.76 25.57
CA CYS A 193 -15.73 -2.94 24.88
C CYS A 193 -15.94 -3.39 23.43
N LEU A 194 -16.87 -4.32 23.20
CA LEU A 194 -17.15 -4.80 21.84
C LEU A 194 -17.80 -3.72 20.96
N ALA A 195 -18.69 -2.90 21.52
CA ALA A 195 -19.29 -1.77 20.81
C ALA A 195 -18.23 -0.73 20.40
N VAL A 196 -17.31 -0.39 21.31
CA VAL A 196 -16.18 0.51 21.00
C VAL A 196 -15.30 -0.07 19.89
N ALA A 197 -15.02 -1.38 19.94
CA ALA A 197 -14.22 -2.04 18.91
C ALA A 197 -14.87 -1.95 17.51
N PHE A 198 -16.17 -2.24 17.40
CA PHE A 198 -16.88 -2.17 16.13
C PHE A 198 -17.06 -0.74 15.61
N ILE A 199 -17.32 0.24 16.47
CA ILE A 199 -17.36 1.65 16.08
C ILE A 199 -15.99 2.10 15.56
N ALA A 200 -14.90 1.76 16.28
CA ALA A 200 -13.55 2.09 15.86
C ALA A 200 -13.20 1.45 14.50
N LEU A 201 -13.58 0.18 14.28
CA LEU A 201 -13.39 -0.46 12.98
C LEU A 201 -14.17 0.26 11.88
N THR A 202 -15.45 0.58 12.08
CA THR A 202 -16.25 1.31 11.08
C THR A 202 -15.60 2.63 10.68
N VAL A 203 -15.11 3.41 11.66
CA VAL A 203 -14.41 4.67 11.37
C VAL A 203 -13.08 4.42 10.66
N ASN A 204 -12.36 3.37 11.02
CA ASN A 204 -11.08 3.02 10.39
C ASN A 204 -11.23 2.70 8.89
N PHE A 205 -12.37 2.13 8.45
CA PHE A 205 -12.65 1.89 7.02
C PHE A 205 -12.75 3.17 6.18
N GLU A 206 -13.04 4.33 6.80
CA GLU A 206 -13.13 5.62 6.09
C GLU A 206 -11.81 6.41 6.10
N ILE A 207 -10.80 5.95 6.85
CA ILE A 207 -9.53 6.66 7.03
C ILE A 207 -8.42 5.86 6.35
N GLU A 208 -7.89 6.38 5.26
CA GLU A 208 -6.85 5.71 4.47
C GLU A 208 -5.49 5.73 5.18
N HIS A 209 -5.01 6.91 5.60
CA HIS A 209 -3.66 7.08 6.14
C HIS A 209 -3.56 8.11 7.28
N GLY A 210 -2.48 8.02 8.07
CA GLY A 210 -2.10 9.00 9.09
C GLY A 210 -2.20 8.51 10.55
N GLU A 211 -1.77 9.35 11.48
CA GLU A 211 -1.72 9.04 12.93
C GLU A 211 -3.08 8.64 13.52
N LEU A 212 -4.17 9.19 12.97
CA LEU A 212 -5.54 8.86 13.38
C LEU A 212 -5.90 7.42 13.00
N CYS A 213 -5.51 6.94 11.82
CA CYS A 213 -5.75 5.57 11.39
C CYS A 213 -5.08 4.59 12.35
N PHE A 214 -3.81 4.84 12.67
CA PHE A 214 -3.06 4.06 13.65
C PHE A 214 -3.74 4.07 15.02
N THR A 215 -4.03 5.25 15.55
CA THR A 215 -4.65 5.40 16.89
C THR A 215 -6.00 4.68 17.00
N ILE A 216 -6.83 4.77 15.97
CA ILE A 216 -8.14 4.10 15.92
C ILE A 216 -7.96 2.58 15.81
N GLY A 217 -7.02 2.11 15.00
CA GLY A 217 -6.68 0.69 14.88
C GLY A 217 -6.24 0.09 16.23
N PHE A 218 -5.34 0.78 16.95
CA PHE A 218 -4.92 0.38 18.30
C PHE A 218 -6.08 0.39 19.31
N THR A 219 -6.97 1.39 19.21
CA THR A 219 -8.17 1.46 20.05
C THR A 219 -9.08 0.26 19.81
N ALA A 220 -9.30 -0.13 18.55
CA ALA A 220 -10.08 -1.32 18.21
C ALA A 220 -9.43 -2.59 18.78
N LEU A 221 -8.12 -2.77 18.58
CA LEU A 221 -7.37 -3.93 19.08
C LEU A 221 -7.49 -4.08 20.60
N TYR A 222 -7.18 -3.01 21.35
CA TYR A 222 -7.28 -3.01 22.80
C TYR A 222 -8.71 -3.34 23.27
N SER A 223 -9.72 -2.78 22.60
CA SER A 223 -11.13 -3.02 22.92
C SER A 223 -11.55 -4.47 22.68
N PHE A 224 -11.07 -5.12 21.62
CA PHE A 224 -11.28 -6.56 21.41
C PHE A 224 -10.67 -7.40 22.54
N HIS A 225 -9.42 -7.14 22.91
CA HIS A 225 -8.76 -7.84 24.00
C HIS A 225 -9.50 -7.66 25.34
N ALA A 226 -9.94 -6.42 25.63
CA ALA A 226 -10.74 -6.12 26.81
C ALA A 226 -12.08 -6.87 26.80
N SER A 227 -12.75 -6.98 25.64
CA SER A 227 -14.00 -7.73 25.52
C SER A 227 -13.82 -9.22 25.88
N VAL A 228 -12.72 -9.84 25.43
CA VAL A 228 -12.38 -11.23 25.73
C VAL A 228 -12.07 -11.39 27.22
N PHE A 229 -11.37 -10.45 27.83
CA PHE A 229 -11.11 -10.45 29.26
C PHE A 229 -12.41 -10.45 30.09
N TRP A 230 -13.38 -9.60 29.75
CA TRP A 230 -14.68 -9.57 30.43
C TRP A 230 -15.51 -10.83 30.17
N LEU A 231 -15.42 -11.42 28.97
CA LEU A 231 -16.04 -12.70 28.66
C LEU A 231 -15.48 -13.84 29.54
N ASN A 232 -14.16 -13.87 29.72
CA ASN A 232 -13.53 -14.84 30.62
C ASN A 232 -13.98 -14.63 32.07
N SER A 233 -14.07 -13.38 32.52
CA SER A 233 -14.57 -13.04 33.86
C SER A 233 -16.01 -13.51 34.08
N LEU A 234 -16.87 -13.37 33.08
CA LEU A 234 -18.24 -13.91 33.08
C LEU A 234 -18.26 -15.43 33.19
N CYS A 235 -17.42 -16.14 32.42
CA CYS A 235 -17.35 -17.60 32.48
C CYS A 235 -16.93 -18.09 33.87
N ILE A 236 -15.98 -17.39 34.51
CA ILE A 236 -15.54 -17.70 35.88
C ILE A 236 -16.67 -17.48 36.88
N ASP A 237 -17.40 -16.37 36.79
CA ASP A 237 -18.55 -16.06 37.65
C ASP A 237 -19.63 -17.15 37.58
N ILE A 238 -19.98 -17.58 36.36
CA ILE A 238 -20.93 -18.67 36.13
C ILE A 238 -20.42 -19.98 36.75
N PHE A 239 -19.15 -20.33 36.50
CA PHE A 239 -18.55 -21.54 37.03
C PHE A 239 -18.56 -21.58 38.57
N LEU A 240 -18.18 -20.47 39.22
CA LEU A 240 -18.18 -20.36 40.67
C LEU A 240 -19.59 -20.43 41.26
N THR A 241 -20.57 -19.83 40.58
CA THR A 241 -21.98 -19.89 40.98
C THR A 241 -22.50 -21.33 41.00
N PHE A 242 -22.13 -22.15 40.02
CA PHE A 242 -22.56 -23.56 39.97
C PHE A 242 -21.70 -24.50 40.81
N LYS A 243 -20.42 -24.18 41.05
CA LYS A 243 -19.53 -24.98 41.90
C LYS A 243 -19.82 -24.82 43.40
N GLY A 244 -20.48 -23.72 43.81
CA GLY A 244 -20.84 -23.43 45.19
C GLY A 244 -22.00 -24.26 45.79
N PHE A 245 -22.40 -25.36 45.14
CA PHE A 245 -23.39 -26.33 45.62
C PHE A 245 -22.73 -27.66 46.03
#